data_AF-A0A2M8SB61-F1
#
_entry.id   AF-A0A2M8SB61-F1
#
_cell.length_a   1.000
_cell.length_b   1.000
_cell.length_c   1.000
_cell.angle_alpha   90.00
_cell.angle_beta   90.00
_cell.angle_gamma   90.00
#
_symmetry.space_group_name_H-M   'P 1'
#
loop_
_entity.id
_entity.type
_entity.pdbx_description
1 polymer ?
#
loop_
_entity_poly.entity_id
_entity_poly.type
_entity_poly.pdbx_seq_one_letter_code
_entity_poly.pdbx_strand_id
1 'polypeptide(L)'
;PDGEGDWFLAGKSDLVRTLRLQHKTGYSPQFVDHMRAAIESRLLPLLVDVGGRPQGEQLGILKACTHSILLYRTEEEFRHWQELIAGMDLLPIAELRSNLDGDDKVETSHPVLRGSISGLEREKQKVGETFGALLDRVAGICRYDASILEQEHLRHAPFPAVNERELALKLDVPSTGAGAKWEPGHLALIGGLVPAAEPCAIYGRGPVWLAARLAVHALPAPCALFDARYGWITVPEVAFRKRGGNIKVQISPLAGNDAAAVETNGLWLEVQLPGGLFEPGQVLMPAVMGGIEGMAISGKLPRWLFAALARKFAPERNWIGIDDPKLATVIIVHSNNPSLRPGNVILRPGTA
;
A
#
# COMPACT_ATOMS: atom_id res chain seq x y z
N PRO A 1 -0.18 -1.17 7.63
CA PRO A 1 0.44 -2.22 6.76
C PRO A 1 -0.65 -3.11 6.16
N ASP A 2 -0.66 -3.23 4.85
CA ASP A 2 -1.72 -3.83 4.02
C ASP A 2 -1.74 -5.36 4.00
N GLY A 3 -0.84 -6.03 4.71
CA GLY A 3 -0.88 -7.49 4.78
C GLY A 3 -0.31 -8.20 3.56
N GLU A 4 0.09 -7.45 2.54
CA GLU A 4 0.63 -7.93 1.27
C GLU A 4 1.92 -7.19 0.91
N GLY A 5 2.67 -7.72 -0.06
CA GLY A 5 4.03 -7.27 -0.39
C GLY A 5 5.11 -7.80 0.57
N ASP A 6 6.31 -7.19 0.55
CA ASP A 6 7.50 -7.59 1.32
C ASP A 6 7.24 -7.79 2.83
N TRP A 7 6.15 -7.21 3.35
CA TRP A 7 5.70 -7.37 4.73
C TRP A 7 5.30 -8.81 5.09
N PHE A 8 4.78 -9.60 4.13
CA PHE A 8 4.45 -11.01 4.36
C PHE A 8 5.70 -11.85 4.68
N LEU A 9 6.85 -11.49 4.09
CA LEU A 9 8.13 -12.17 4.30
C LEU A 9 8.94 -11.56 5.46
N ALA A 10 8.71 -10.29 5.80
CA ALA A 10 9.45 -9.57 6.86
C ALA A 10 8.75 -9.54 8.25
N GLY A 11 7.48 -9.97 8.35
CA GLY A 11 6.70 -9.96 9.59
C GLY A 11 6.84 -11.21 10.47
N LYS A 12 6.55 -11.11 11.77
CA LYS A 12 6.44 -12.29 12.66
C LYS A 12 5.24 -13.16 12.22
N SER A 13 5.51 -14.44 11.90
CA SER A 13 4.57 -15.43 11.35
C SER A 13 3.17 -15.45 11.99
N ASP A 14 3.10 -15.42 13.32
CA ASP A 14 1.83 -15.56 14.05
C ASP A 14 0.89 -14.33 13.90
N LEU A 15 1.47 -13.13 13.78
CA LEU A 15 0.71 -11.89 13.58
C LEU A 15 0.09 -11.84 12.18
N VAL A 16 0.84 -12.28 11.16
CA VAL A 16 0.40 -12.35 9.76
C VAL A 16 -0.74 -13.36 9.60
N ARG A 17 -0.62 -14.53 10.26
CA ARG A 17 -1.63 -15.59 10.23
C ARG A 17 -2.96 -15.16 10.86
N THR A 18 -2.91 -14.47 11.99
CA THR A 18 -4.10 -13.99 12.71
C THR A 18 -4.88 -12.95 11.89
N LEU A 19 -4.16 -12.01 11.26
CA LEU A 19 -4.76 -11.00 10.39
C LEU A 19 -5.39 -11.61 9.13
N ARG A 20 -4.79 -12.65 8.55
CA ARG A 20 -5.34 -13.32 7.35
C ARG A 20 -6.65 -14.05 7.62
N LEU A 21 -6.78 -14.71 8.77
CA LEU A 21 -8.00 -15.45 9.14
C LEU A 21 -9.20 -14.51 9.37
N GLN A 22 -8.95 -13.28 9.84
CA GLN A 22 -9.98 -12.27 10.07
C GLN A 22 -10.52 -11.62 8.78
N HIS A 23 -9.79 -11.70 7.66
CA HIS A 23 -10.12 -10.98 6.42
C HIS A 23 -10.58 -11.87 5.26
N LYS A 24 -10.75 -13.18 5.46
CA LYS A 24 -11.16 -14.11 4.39
C LYS A 24 -12.69 -14.09 4.19
N THR A 25 -13.19 -13.06 3.50
CA THR A 25 -14.61 -12.98 3.08
C THR A 25 -14.79 -13.51 1.64
N GLY A 26 -15.96 -14.08 1.33
CA GLY A 26 -16.30 -14.52 -0.03
C GLY A 26 -16.43 -13.36 -1.02
N TYR A 27 -16.26 -13.64 -2.32
CA TYR A 27 -16.37 -12.67 -3.40
C TYR A 27 -17.83 -12.19 -3.56
N SER A 28 -18.10 -10.90 -3.34
CA SER A 28 -19.37 -10.27 -3.74
C SER A 28 -19.30 -9.79 -5.20
N PRO A 29 -20.43 -9.64 -5.92
CA PRO A 29 -20.45 -9.08 -7.27
C PRO A 29 -19.75 -7.70 -7.35
N GLN A 30 -20.00 -6.83 -6.36
CA GLN A 30 -19.35 -5.52 -6.28
C GLN A 30 -17.83 -5.63 -6.16
N PHE A 31 -17.33 -6.66 -5.47
CA PHE A 31 -15.90 -6.91 -5.37
C PHE A 31 -15.32 -7.37 -6.71
N VAL A 32 -16.04 -8.21 -7.46
CA VAL A 32 -15.62 -8.69 -8.79
C VAL A 32 -15.52 -7.53 -9.78
N ASP A 33 -16.55 -6.69 -9.87
CA ASP A 33 -16.55 -5.50 -10.74
C ASP A 33 -15.43 -4.53 -10.35
N HIS A 34 -15.24 -4.31 -9.05
CA HIS A 34 -14.15 -3.49 -8.54
C HIS A 34 -12.78 -4.05 -8.97
N MET A 35 -12.52 -5.34 -8.74
CA MET A 35 -11.25 -5.96 -9.12
C MET A 35 -11.00 -5.87 -10.62
N ARG A 36 -12.05 -6.04 -11.44
CA ARG A 36 -11.97 -5.89 -12.88
C ARG A 36 -11.56 -4.48 -13.28
N ALA A 37 -12.29 -3.45 -12.82
CA ALA A 37 -11.95 -2.06 -13.10
C ALA A 37 -10.54 -1.71 -12.60
N ALA A 38 -10.15 -2.24 -11.44
CA ALA A 38 -8.84 -2.05 -10.84
C ALA A 38 -7.71 -2.66 -11.68
N ILE A 39 -7.93 -3.80 -12.35
CA ILE A 39 -6.97 -4.43 -13.27
C ILE A 39 -6.93 -3.68 -14.60
N GLU A 40 -8.09 -3.36 -15.19
CA GLU A 40 -8.18 -2.68 -16.49
C GLU A 40 -7.56 -1.27 -16.47
N SER A 41 -7.56 -0.60 -15.31
CA SER A 41 -7.00 0.74 -15.14
C SER A 41 -5.55 0.76 -14.61
N ARG A 42 -4.89 -0.40 -14.44
CA ARG A 42 -3.53 -0.45 -13.89
C ARG A 42 -2.52 0.19 -14.83
N LEU A 43 -1.65 1.03 -14.27
CA LEU A 43 -0.55 1.64 -15.02
C LEU A 43 0.70 0.76 -15.08
N LEU A 44 0.84 -0.17 -14.13
CA LEU A 44 1.99 -1.06 -14.00
C LEU A 44 1.52 -2.52 -13.96
N PRO A 45 2.35 -3.48 -14.42
CA PRO A 45 2.02 -4.89 -14.34
C PRO A 45 1.71 -5.34 -12.91
N LEU A 46 0.75 -6.25 -12.80
CA LEU A 46 0.31 -6.84 -11.54
C LEU A 46 0.13 -8.35 -11.74
N LEU A 47 0.59 -9.14 -10.77
CA LEU A 47 0.24 -10.55 -10.69
C LEU A 47 -1.10 -10.69 -9.95
N VAL A 48 -2.06 -11.36 -10.57
CA VAL A 48 -3.39 -11.60 -10.02
C VAL A 48 -3.51 -13.08 -9.62
N ASP A 49 -3.54 -13.34 -8.32
CA ASP A 49 -3.92 -14.66 -7.80
C ASP A 49 -5.43 -14.68 -7.58
N VAL A 50 -6.15 -15.38 -8.45
CA VAL A 50 -7.62 -15.48 -8.36
C VAL A 50 -8.08 -16.40 -7.22
N GLY A 51 -7.20 -17.27 -6.70
CA GLY A 51 -7.52 -18.26 -5.67
C GLY A 51 -8.64 -19.24 -6.06
N GLY A 52 -8.51 -20.52 -5.68
CA GLY A 52 -9.54 -21.52 -6.00
C GLY A 52 -9.91 -21.55 -7.50
N ARG A 53 -11.13 -21.98 -7.82
CA ARG A 53 -11.63 -22.04 -9.21
C ARG A 53 -12.69 -20.95 -9.42
N PRO A 54 -12.44 -19.93 -10.27
CA PRO A 54 -13.41 -18.87 -10.52
C PRO A 54 -14.64 -19.42 -11.24
N GLN A 55 -15.82 -18.93 -10.86
CA GLN A 55 -17.11 -19.32 -11.46
C GLN A 55 -17.96 -18.08 -11.78
N GLY A 56 -18.79 -18.20 -12.83
CA GLY A 56 -19.74 -17.16 -13.23
C GLY A 56 -19.05 -15.83 -13.51
N GLU A 57 -19.49 -14.78 -12.83
CA GLU A 57 -18.99 -13.40 -12.99
C GLU A 57 -17.50 -13.26 -12.65
N GLN A 58 -16.94 -14.14 -11.81
CA GLN A 58 -15.52 -14.11 -11.43
C GLN A 58 -14.58 -14.32 -12.64
N LEU A 59 -15.07 -14.93 -13.73
CA LEU A 59 -14.33 -15.03 -14.99
C LEU A 59 -14.05 -13.66 -15.63
N GLY A 60 -14.81 -12.63 -15.25
CA GLY A 60 -14.54 -11.24 -15.64
C GLY A 60 -13.16 -10.75 -15.19
N ILE A 61 -12.65 -11.25 -14.05
CA ILE A 61 -11.31 -10.91 -13.54
C ILE A 61 -10.24 -11.48 -14.48
N LEU A 62 -10.40 -12.72 -14.94
CA LEU A 62 -9.48 -13.35 -15.89
C LEU A 62 -9.48 -12.61 -17.23
N LYS A 63 -10.64 -12.16 -17.70
CA LYS A 63 -10.77 -11.41 -18.97
C LYS A 63 -10.09 -10.03 -18.94
N ALA A 64 -9.86 -9.47 -17.76
CA ALA A 64 -9.12 -8.22 -17.61
C ALA A 64 -7.59 -8.41 -17.64
N CYS A 65 -7.11 -9.64 -17.46
CA CYS A 65 -5.68 -9.96 -17.54
C CYS A 65 -5.24 -10.15 -19.00
N THR A 66 -3.92 -10.06 -19.24
CA THR A 66 -3.31 -10.17 -20.58
C THR A 66 -2.47 -11.44 -20.76
N HIS A 67 -1.95 -12.00 -19.67
CA HIS A 67 -1.10 -13.18 -19.67
C HIS A 67 -1.58 -14.19 -18.62
N SER A 68 -1.24 -15.46 -18.78
CA SER A 68 -1.58 -16.52 -17.82
C SER A 68 -0.39 -17.41 -17.45
N ILE A 69 -0.34 -17.78 -16.17
CA ILE A 69 0.51 -18.84 -15.63
C ILE A 69 -0.44 -19.93 -15.14
N LEU A 70 -0.45 -21.07 -15.80
CA LEU A 70 -1.26 -22.22 -15.40
C LEU A 70 -0.43 -23.14 -14.52
N LEU A 71 -0.94 -23.39 -13.30
CA LEU A 71 -0.43 -24.42 -12.40
C LEU A 71 -1.48 -25.52 -12.29
N TYR A 72 -1.07 -26.76 -12.54
CA TYR A 72 -1.97 -27.92 -12.51
C TYR A 72 -1.30 -29.14 -11.87
N ARG A 73 -2.08 -30.07 -11.34
CA ARG A 73 -1.54 -31.33 -10.78
C ARG A 73 -1.76 -32.52 -11.71
N THR A 74 -2.90 -32.56 -12.40
CA THR A 74 -3.26 -33.65 -13.31
C THR A 74 -3.57 -33.14 -14.72
N GLU A 75 -3.51 -34.03 -15.71
CA GLU A 75 -3.82 -33.70 -17.10
C GLU A 75 -5.31 -33.31 -17.29
N GLU A 76 -6.21 -33.86 -16.47
CA GLU A 76 -7.62 -33.46 -16.48
C GLU A 76 -7.79 -32.02 -15.98
N GLU A 77 -7.09 -31.63 -14.90
CA GLU A 77 -7.08 -30.25 -14.41
C GLU A 77 -6.50 -29.30 -15.46
N PHE A 78 -5.44 -29.72 -16.17
CA PHE A 78 -4.84 -28.94 -17.24
C PHE A 78 -5.81 -28.68 -18.39
N ARG A 79 -6.44 -29.73 -18.95
CA ARG A 79 -7.44 -29.59 -20.01
C ARG A 79 -8.60 -28.71 -19.59
N HIS A 80 -9.07 -28.89 -18.35
CA HIS A 80 -10.13 -28.06 -17.79
C HIS A 80 -9.75 -26.57 -17.79
N TRP A 81 -8.54 -26.22 -17.35
CA TRP A 81 -8.07 -24.83 -17.37
C TRP A 81 -7.91 -24.29 -18.79
N GLN A 82 -7.38 -25.10 -19.72
CA GLN A 82 -7.27 -24.70 -21.12
C GLN A 82 -8.64 -24.41 -21.74
N GLU A 83 -9.65 -25.25 -21.48
CA GLU A 83 -11.04 -25.02 -21.92
C GLU A 83 -11.63 -23.76 -21.28
N LEU A 84 -11.35 -23.52 -19.98
CA LEU A 84 -11.88 -22.35 -19.28
C LEU A 84 -11.33 -21.04 -19.85
N ILE A 85 -10.03 -21.00 -20.16
CA ILE A 85 -9.38 -19.79 -20.72
C ILE A 85 -9.52 -19.72 -22.25
N ALA A 86 -10.00 -20.77 -22.90
CA ALA A 86 -10.23 -20.77 -24.34
C ALA A 86 -11.21 -19.63 -24.71
N GLY A 87 -10.78 -18.75 -25.61
CA GLY A 87 -11.54 -17.56 -26.00
C GLY A 87 -11.43 -16.38 -25.05
N MET A 88 -10.63 -16.47 -23.99
CA MET A 88 -10.09 -15.32 -23.27
C MET A 88 -8.76 -14.95 -23.94
N ASP A 89 -8.53 -13.68 -24.25
CA ASP A 89 -7.31 -13.18 -24.92
C ASP A 89 -6.10 -13.18 -23.97
N LEU A 90 -5.86 -14.33 -23.34
CA LEU A 90 -4.81 -14.57 -22.35
C LEU A 90 -3.65 -15.30 -22.99
N LEU A 91 -2.51 -14.63 -23.11
CA LEU A 91 -1.30 -15.25 -23.62
C LEU A 91 -0.69 -16.19 -22.56
N PRO A 92 -0.64 -17.52 -22.78
CA PRO A 92 -0.01 -18.42 -21.83
C PRO A 92 1.50 -18.20 -21.85
N ILE A 93 2.06 -17.81 -20.69
CA ILE A 93 3.50 -17.63 -20.52
C ILE A 93 4.14 -18.84 -19.85
N ALA A 94 3.36 -19.60 -19.07
CA ALA A 94 3.80 -20.86 -18.49
C ALA A 94 2.62 -21.82 -18.24
N GLU A 95 2.86 -23.11 -18.40
CA GLU A 95 1.97 -24.23 -18.10
C GLU A 95 2.79 -25.27 -17.32
N LEU A 96 2.67 -25.27 -15.99
CA LEU A 96 3.56 -26.03 -15.10
C LEU A 96 2.78 -27.05 -14.28
N ARG A 97 3.29 -28.29 -14.28
CA ARG A 97 2.82 -29.33 -13.37
C ARG A 97 3.41 -29.09 -11.98
N SER A 98 2.55 -28.79 -11.02
CA SER A 98 2.93 -28.55 -9.63
C SER A 98 2.91 -29.86 -8.83
N ASN A 99 4.05 -30.22 -8.25
CA ASN A 99 4.18 -31.38 -7.36
C ASN A 99 5.06 -30.99 -6.17
N LEU A 100 4.58 -31.13 -4.93
CA LEU A 100 5.31 -30.73 -3.72
C LEU A 100 6.67 -31.44 -3.61
N ASP A 101 6.69 -32.76 -3.80
CA ASP A 101 7.85 -33.63 -3.58
C ASP A 101 8.55 -34.07 -4.89
N GLY A 102 8.14 -33.50 -6.02
CA GLY A 102 8.63 -33.90 -7.34
C GLY A 102 9.96 -33.26 -7.73
N ASP A 103 10.48 -33.67 -8.88
CA ASP A 103 11.60 -32.99 -9.52
C ASP A 103 11.15 -31.65 -10.11
N ASP A 104 11.97 -30.62 -9.89
CA ASP A 104 11.86 -29.35 -10.57
C ASP A 104 12.63 -29.45 -11.90
N LYS A 105 11.93 -29.34 -13.03
CA LYS A 105 12.52 -29.59 -14.35
C LYS A 105 11.82 -28.78 -15.44
N VAL A 106 12.61 -28.09 -16.24
CA VAL A 106 12.15 -27.45 -17.48
C VAL A 106 12.13 -28.47 -18.62
N GLU A 107 10.98 -28.63 -19.26
CA GLU A 107 10.82 -29.49 -20.45
C GLU A 107 10.87 -28.66 -21.73
N THR A 108 10.34 -27.45 -21.72
CA THR A 108 10.34 -26.53 -22.87
C THR A 108 10.33 -25.09 -22.36
N SER A 109 11.21 -24.24 -22.89
CA SER A 109 11.30 -22.83 -22.50
C SER A 109 10.59 -21.87 -23.47
N HIS A 110 10.32 -22.29 -24.71
CA HIS A 110 9.67 -21.48 -25.76
C HIS A 110 8.71 -22.32 -26.64
N PRO A 111 7.60 -21.74 -27.13
CA PRO A 111 7.13 -20.37 -26.88
C PRO A 111 6.47 -20.19 -25.51
N VAL A 112 5.99 -21.27 -24.89
CA VAL A 112 5.40 -21.32 -23.54
C VAL A 112 6.34 -22.13 -22.63
N LEU A 113 6.57 -21.67 -21.40
CA LEU A 113 7.36 -22.43 -20.44
C LEU A 113 6.56 -23.66 -19.96
N ARG A 114 7.10 -24.86 -20.13
CA ARG A 114 6.50 -26.13 -19.69
C ARG A 114 7.48 -26.96 -18.88
N GLY A 115 6.95 -27.69 -17.91
CA GLY A 115 7.74 -28.58 -17.06
C GLY A 115 7.07 -28.86 -15.72
N SER A 116 7.87 -29.30 -14.76
CA SER A 116 7.45 -29.49 -13.37
C SER A 116 8.09 -28.48 -12.44
N ILE A 117 7.29 -28.00 -11.48
CA ILE A 117 7.71 -27.10 -10.41
C ILE A 117 7.44 -27.76 -9.06
N SER A 118 8.42 -27.71 -8.16
CA SER A 118 8.34 -28.35 -6.84
C SER A 118 8.96 -27.49 -5.74
N GLY A 119 8.85 -27.93 -4.47
CA GLY A 119 9.50 -27.23 -3.35
C GLY A 119 8.90 -25.85 -3.00
N LEU A 120 7.65 -25.59 -3.37
CA LEU A 120 6.91 -24.36 -3.05
C LEU A 120 6.32 -24.37 -1.62
N GLU A 121 7.01 -25.00 -0.66
CA GLU A 121 6.59 -24.99 0.74
C GLU A 121 6.76 -23.61 1.36
N ARG A 122 5.78 -23.20 2.17
CA ARG A 122 5.71 -21.85 2.74
C ARG A 122 6.86 -21.53 3.70
N GLU A 123 7.38 -22.54 4.39
CA GLU A 123 8.40 -22.37 5.44
C GLU A 123 9.82 -22.72 4.95
N LYS A 124 9.94 -23.43 3.82
CA LYS A 124 11.21 -23.87 3.22
C LYS A 124 11.12 -23.82 1.70
N GLN A 125 11.05 -22.60 1.16
CA GLN A 125 11.02 -22.39 -0.28
C GLN A 125 12.34 -22.86 -0.90
N LYS A 126 12.25 -23.75 -1.88
CA LYS A 126 13.39 -24.12 -2.71
C LYS A 126 13.26 -23.41 -4.06
N VAL A 127 14.25 -22.57 -4.38
CA VAL A 127 14.34 -21.96 -5.71
C VAL A 127 14.92 -22.99 -6.68
N GLY A 128 14.07 -23.54 -7.55
CA GLY A 128 14.43 -24.50 -8.59
C GLY A 128 14.68 -23.86 -9.96
N GLU A 129 15.06 -24.69 -10.93
CA GLU A 129 15.33 -24.28 -12.32
C GLU A 129 14.08 -23.70 -12.99
N THR A 130 12.95 -24.39 -12.87
CA THR A 130 11.64 -23.98 -13.40
C THR A 130 11.18 -22.68 -12.76
N PHE A 131 11.38 -22.49 -11.46
CA PHE A 131 11.06 -21.21 -10.80
C PHE A 131 11.92 -20.07 -11.37
N GLY A 132 13.23 -20.30 -11.55
CA GLY A 132 14.13 -19.31 -12.16
C GLY A 132 13.68 -18.94 -13.58
N ALA A 133 13.38 -19.93 -14.42
CA ALA A 133 12.89 -19.72 -15.78
C ALA A 133 11.55 -18.96 -15.82
N LEU A 134 10.64 -19.27 -14.88
CA LEU A 134 9.37 -18.54 -14.73
C LEU A 134 9.62 -17.10 -14.31
N LEU A 135 10.49 -16.89 -13.32
CA LEU A 135 10.85 -15.56 -12.82
C LEU A 135 11.45 -14.70 -13.93
N ASP A 136 12.39 -15.23 -14.71
CA ASP A 136 13.02 -14.51 -15.82
C ASP A 136 11.99 -14.07 -16.86
N ARG A 137 11.01 -14.93 -17.16
CA ARG A 137 9.95 -14.63 -18.10
C ARG A 137 9.00 -13.55 -17.59
N VAL A 138 8.54 -13.66 -16.33
CA VAL A 138 7.71 -12.63 -15.69
C VAL A 138 8.48 -11.32 -15.59
N ALA A 139 9.74 -11.36 -15.17
CA ALA A 139 10.61 -10.20 -15.07
C ALA A 139 10.81 -9.54 -16.43
N GLY A 140 10.98 -10.31 -17.51
CA GLY A 140 11.08 -9.81 -18.88
C GLY A 140 9.84 -9.04 -19.33
N ILE A 141 8.64 -9.54 -19.01
CA ILE A 141 7.36 -8.86 -19.29
C ILE A 141 7.22 -7.59 -18.46
N CYS A 142 7.62 -7.65 -17.19
CA CYS A 142 7.50 -6.54 -16.24
C CYS A 142 8.71 -5.59 -16.27
N ARG A 143 9.63 -5.73 -17.23
CA ARG A 143 10.90 -4.99 -17.23
C ARG A 143 10.66 -3.58 -17.75
N TYR A 144 10.91 -2.61 -16.89
CA TYR A 144 11.02 -1.20 -17.26
C TYR A 144 12.36 -0.66 -16.79
N ASP A 145 12.91 0.29 -17.52
CA ASP A 145 13.98 1.11 -17.00
C ASP A 145 13.40 2.00 -15.89
N ALA A 146 13.89 1.81 -14.66
CA ALA A 146 13.37 2.53 -13.49
C ALA A 146 13.52 4.05 -13.61
N SER A 147 14.57 4.53 -14.30
CA SER A 147 14.79 5.96 -14.50
C SER A 147 13.83 6.53 -15.54
N ILE A 148 13.57 5.81 -16.63
CA ILE A 148 12.57 6.21 -17.64
C ILE A 148 11.17 6.21 -17.03
N LEU A 149 10.84 5.18 -16.26
CA LEU A 149 9.53 5.07 -15.62
C LEU A 149 9.31 6.19 -14.59
N GLU A 150 10.32 6.47 -13.76
CA GLU A 150 10.28 7.60 -12.83
C GLU A 150 10.13 8.92 -13.57
N GLN A 151 10.91 9.16 -14.63
CA GLN A 151 10.79 10.36 -15.45
C GLN A 151 9.39 10.49 -16.04
N GLU A 152 8.79 9.39 -16.50
CA GLU A 152 7.43 9.47 -17.04
C GLU A 152 6.38 9.82 -15.99
N HIS A 153 6.44 9.18 -14.82
CA HIS A 153 5.56 9.53 -13.73
C HIS A 153 5.73 11.01 -13.34
N LEU A 154 6.96 11.48 -13.20
CA LEU A 154 7.25 12.87 -12.83
C LEU A 154 6.81 13.87 -13.92
N ARG A 155 6.94 13.53 -15.20
CA ARG A 155 6.47 14.36 -16.34
C ARG A 155 4.97 14.58 -16.29
N HIS A 156 4.22 13.61 -15.77
CA HIS A 156 2.76 13.67 -15.61
C HIS A 156 2.31 14.17 -14.23
N ALA A 157 3.22 14.68 -13.39
CA ALA A 157 2.86 15.22 -12.08
C ALA A 157 1.94 16.45 -12.23
N PRO A 158 0.82 16.52 -11.47
CA PRO A 158 -0.12 17.64 -11.57
C PRO A 158 0.39 18.94 -10.93
N PHE A 159 1.45 18.85 -10.12
CA PHE A 159 2.08 19.97 -9.39
C PHE A 159 3.60 19.78 -9.39
N PRO A 160 4.41 20.79 -9.00
CA PRO A 160 5.85 20.63 -8.80
C PRO A 160 6.16 19.40 -7.94
N ALA A 161 7.00 18.51 -8.48
CA ALA A 161 7.22 17.22 -7.86
C ALA A 161 8.20 17.32 -6.69
N VAL A 162 7.85 16.68 -5.58
CA VAL A 162 8.75 16.39 -4.47
C VAL A 162 9.13 14.91 -4.57
N ASN A 163 10.31 14.65 -5.15
CA ASN A 163 10.86 13.31 -5.25
C ASN A 163 11.51 12.92 -3.92
N GLU A 164 10.95 11.94 -3.23
CA GLU A 164 11.44 11.48 -1.93
C GLU A 164 12.85 10.89 -2.01
N ARG A 165 13.26 10.35 -3.17
CA ARG A 165 14.64 9.88 -3.38
C ARG A 165 15.63 11.04 -3.36
N GLU A 166 15.30 12.13 -4.05
CA GLU A 166 16.13 13.35 -4.05
C GLU A 166 16.11 14.03 -2.68
N LEU A 167 14.95 14.04 -2.01
CA LEU A 167 14.83 14.58 -0.66
C LEU A 167 15.68 13.78 0.33
N ALA A 168 15.68 12.45 0.22
CA ALA A 168 16.53 11.57 1.03
C ALA A 168 18.02 11.89 0.83
N LEU A 169 18.46 12.10 -0.41
CA LEU A 169 19.84 12.50 -0.73
C LEU A 169 20.20 13.86 -0.11
N LYS A 170 19.31 14.86 -0.21
CA LYS A 170 19.54 16.20 0.38
C LYS A 170 19.56 16.20 1.91
N LEU A 171 18.99 15.17 2.54
CA LEU A 171 18.90 15.01 3.99
C LEU A 171 19.90 13.98 4.53
N ASP A 172 20.81 13.48 3.68
CA ASP A 172 21.76 12.41 4.02
C ASP A 172 21.09 11.17 4.66
N VAL A 173 19.86 10.86 4.24
CA VAL A 173 19.11 9.71 4.74
C VAL A 173 19.80 8.43 4.25
N PRO A 174 20.21 7.52 5.15
CA PRO A 174 20.87 6.29 4.75
C PRO A 174 20.01 5.45 3.80
N SER A 175 20.64 4.89 2.76
CA SER A 175 19.97 3.96 1.84
C SER A 175 20.44 2.54 2.13
N THR A 176 19.51 1.61 2.37
CA THR A 176 19.80 0.20 2.58
C THR A 176 19.01 -0.64 1.57
N GLY A 177 19.71 -1.39 0.71
CA GLY A 177 19.07 -2.18 -0.34
C GLY A 177 18.27 -1.30 -1.29
N ALA A 178 16.96 -1.54 -1.39
CA ALA A 178 16.08 -0.92 -2.38
C ALA A 178 15.47 0.45 -1.97
N GLY A 179 15.79 1.02 -0.80
CA GLY A 179 15.16 2.29 -0.38
C GLY A 179 15.86 3.06 0.75
N ALA A 180 15.43 4.32 0.92
CA ALA A 180 15.88 5.22 1.98
C ALA A 180 15.28 4.83 3.35
N LYS A 181 16.12 4.79 4.38
CA LYS A 181 15.76 4.46 5.76
C LYS A 181 15.42 5.74 6.53
N TRP A 182 14.17 6.17 6.37
CA TRP A 182 13.66 7.37 7.02
C TRP A 182 13.48 7.19 8.54
N GLU A 183 14.07 8.07 9.31
CA GLU A 183 13.82 8.24 10.75
C GLU A 183 12.94 9.48 11.04
N PRO A 184 12.13 9.47 12.11
CA PRO A 184 11.23 10.58 12.46
C PRO A 184 11.92 11.95 12.52
N GLY A 185 13.16 12.00 13.02
CA GLY A 185 13.93 13.24 13.16
C GLY A 185 14.13 14.00 11.84
N HIS A 186 14.11 13.33 10.69
CA HIS A 186 14.24 14.00 9.38
C HIS A 186 13.07 14.94 9.07
N LEU A 187 11.89 14.76 9.70
CA LEU A 187 10.73 15.62 9.46
C LEU A 187 10.96 17.08 9.86
N ALA A 188 11.84 17.32 10.84
CA ALA A 188 12.18 18.67 11.30
C ALA A 188 12.91 19.48 10.20
N LEU A 189 13.58 18.80 9.27
CA LEU A 189 14.43 19.41 8.23
C LEU A 189 13.65 19.73 6.94
N ILE A 190 12.45 19.19 6.77
CA ILE A 190 11.63 19.36 5.55
C ILE A 190 11.37 20.84 5.24
N GLY A 191 11.13 21.66 6.26
CA GLY A 191 10.81 23.08 6.07
C GLY A 191 11.93 23.89 5.41
N GLY A 192 13.19 23.42 5.46
CA GLY A 192 14.32 24.06 4.80
C GLY A 192 14.52 23.62 3.34
N LEU A 193 13.85 22.54 2.89
CA LEU A 193 14.08 21.93 1.58
C LEU A 193 12.86 21.92 0.67
N VAL A 194 11.66 22.00 1.25
CA VAL A 194 10.39 22.00 0.52
C VAL A 194 9.66 23.30 0.85
N PRO A 195 9.25 24.10 -0.15
CA PRO A 195 8.47 25.32 0.09
C PRO A 195 7.18 25.01 0.85
N ALA A 196 6.86 25.86 1.84
CA ALA A 196 5.61 25.78 2.59
C ALA A 196 4.47 26.44 1.81
N ALA A 197 3.24 25.96 1.99
CA ALA A 197 2.03 26.54 1.40
C ALA A 197 2.01 26.63 -0.14
N GLU A 198 2.84 25.81 -0.82
CA GLU A 198 2.87 25.71 -2.27
C GLU A 198 2.31 24.36 -2.76
N PRO A 199 1.73 24.31 -3.98
CA PRO A 199 1.26 23.05 -4.55
C PRO A 199 2.40 22.05 -4.71
N CYS A 200 2.19 20.79 -4.36
CA CYS A 200 3.21 19.76 -4.52
C CYS A 200 2.67 18.39 -4.94
N ALA A 201 3.47 17.65 -5.69
CA ALA A 201 3.18 16.27 -6.11
C ALA A 201 4.24 15.33 -5.51
N ILE A 202 3.86 14.52 -4.53
CA ILE A 202 4.78 13.68 -3.77
C ILE A 202 4.99 12.35 -4.53
N TYR A 203 6.24 12.06 -4.88
CA TYR A 203 6.64 10.85 -5.57
C TYR A 203 7.69 10.07 -4.77
N GLY A 204 7.49 8.77 -4.59
CA GLY A 204 8.49 7.90 -3.96
C GLY A 204 7.87 6.79 -3.11
N ARG A 205 8.69 6.13 -2.29
CA ARG A 205 8.33 5.00 -1.42
C ARG A 205 8.58 5.25 0.06
N GLY A 206 8.59 6.52 0.47
CA GLY A 206 8.72 6.95 1.85
C GLY A 206 7.58 6.47 2.75
N PRO A 207 7.76 6.56 4.06
CA PRO A 207 6.76 6.13 5.03
C PRO A 207 5.51 7.01 4.98
N VAL A 208 4.38 6.48 5.49
CA VAL A 208 3.08 7.17 5.50
C VAL A 208 3.14 8.54 6.20
N TRP A 209 3.94 8.64 7.26
CA TRP A 209 4.11 9.87 8.03
C TRP A 209 4.89 10.95 7.28
N LEU A 210 5.83 10.59 6.39
CA LEU A 210 6.54 11.54 5.55
C LEU A 210 5.58 12.18 4.55
N ALA A 211 4.78 11.33 3.89
CA ALA A 211 3.77 11.79 2.95
C ALA A 211 2.73 12.69 3.63
N ALA A 212 2.29 12.34 4.85
CA ALA A 212 1.39 13.17 5.64
C ALA A 212 2.03 14.53 6.02
N ARG A 213 3.29 14.55 6.43
CA ARG A 213 4.02 15.79 6.74
C ARG A 213 4.12 16.70 5.51
N LEU A 214 4.54 16.17 4.37
CA LEU A 214 4.66 16.92 3.12
C LEU A 214 3.29 17.48 2.67
N ALA A 215 2.25 16.65 2.75
CA ALA A 215 0.89 17.05 2.40
C ALA A 215 0.35 18.15 3.33
N VAL A 216 0.64 18.10 4.63
CA VAL A 216 0.28 19.18 5.57
C VAL A 216 1.13 20.43 5.35
N HIS A 217 2.42 20.28 5.03
CA HIS A 217 3.33 21.40 4.74
C HIS A 217 2.91 22.23 3.51
N ALA A 218 2.22 21.58 2.57
CA ALA A 218 1.62 22.25 1.41
C ALA A 218 0.34 23.04 1.73
N LEU A 219 -0.26 22.93 2.93
CA LEU A 219 -1.48 23.69 3.24
C LEU A 219 -1.25 25.21 3.19
N PRO A 220 -2.20 25.99 2.63
CA PRO A 220 -3.52 25.58 2.13
C PRO A 220 -3.53 25.08 0.67
N ALA A 221 -2.40 25.15 -0.05
CA ALA A 221 -2.30 24.74 -1.44
C ALA A 221 -2.62 23.24 -1.65
N PRO A 222 -3.07 22.86 -2.86
CA PRO A 222 -3.38 21.47 -3.18
C PRO A 222 -2.12 20.59 -3.18
N CYS A 223 -2.32 19.29 -2.98
CA CYS A 223 -1.24 18.30 -3.01
C CYS A 223 -1.72 17.08 -3.79
N ALA A 224 -0.80 16.38 -4.45
CA ALA A 224 -1.04 15.06 -5.03
C ALA A 224 -0.03 14.04 -4.50
N LEU A 225 -0.39 12.76 -4.48
CA LEU A 225 0.51 11.64 -4.23
C LEU A 225 0.45 10.67 -5.39
N PHE A 226 1.60 10.12 -5.79
CA PHE A 226 1.64 9.00 -6.72
C PHE A 226 1.33 7.68 -5.99
N ASP A 227 0.38 6.91 -6.52
CA ASP A 227 0.07 5.54 -6.10
C ASP A 227 0.18 4.62 -7.31
N ALA A 228 1.00 3.58 -7.22
CA ALA A 228 1.26 2.66 -8.34
C ALA A 228 -0.01 2.01 -8.92
N ARG A 229 -1.11 1.97 -8.15
CA ARG A 229 -2.38 1.38 -8.57
C ARG A 229 -3.25 2.34 -9.37
N TYR A 230 -3.13 3.65 -9.10
CA TYR A 230 -4.06 4.67 -9.60
C TYR A 230 -3.36 5.85 -10.30
N GLY A 231 -2.04 5.89 -10.31
CA GLY A 231 -1.25 7.03 -10.78
C GLY A 231 -1.29 8.20 -9.79
N TRP A 232 -1.35 9.42 -10.34
CA TRP A 232 -1.41 10.64 -9.55
C TRP A 232 -2.81 10.85 -8.95
N ILE A 233 -2.88 10.83 -7.63
CA ILE A 233 -4.09 11.12 -6.87
C ILE A 233 -3.95 12.50 -6.25
N THR A 234 -4.80 13.45 -6.64
CA THR A 234 -5.00 14.67 -5.86
C THR A 234 -5.52 14.28 -4.48
N VAL A 235 -4.84 14.73 -3.41
CA VAL A 235 -5.20 14.38 -2.04
C VAL A 235 -6.64 14.79 -1.78
N PRO A 236 -7.53 13.83 -1.50
CA PRO A 236 -8.96 14.11 -1.47
C PRO A 236 -9.33 14.95 -0.26
N GLU A 237 -10.38 15.75 -0.43
CA GLU A 237 -11.00 16.43 0.69
C GLU A 237 -11.75 15.44 1.58
N VAL A 238 -11.67 15.69 2.89
CA VAL A 238 -12.38 14.94 3.91
C VAL A 238 -13.56 15.78 4.41
N ALA A 239 -14.77 15.29 4.17
CA ALA A 239 -16.01 15.93 4.60
C ALA A 239 -16.69 15.13 5.71
N PHE A 240 -17.37 15.84 6.62
CA PHE A 240 -18.16 15.23 7.68
C PHE A 240 -19.61 15.01 7.24
N ARG A 241 -20.20 13.89 7.66
CA ARG A 241 -21.62 13.58 7.47
C ARG A 241 -22.28 13.18 8.78
N LYS A 242 -23.47 13.72 9.03
CA LYS A 242 -24.26 13.42 10.24
C LYS A 242 -24.74 11.96 10.31
N ARG A 243 -24.93 11.30 9.16
CA ARG A 243 -25.31 9.89 9.07
C ARG A 243 -24.53 9.21 7.96
N GLY A 244 -23.87 8.11 8.30
CA GLY A 244 -23.06 7.33 7.37
C GLY A 244 -21.76 8.02 6.97
N GLY A 245 -20.74 7.21 6.75
CA GLY A 245 -19.46 7.56 6.15
C GLY A 245 -19.01 6.42 5.26
N ASN A 246 -18.12 6.69 4.30
CA ASN A 246 -17.50 5.61 3.52
C ASN A 246 -16.24 5.07 4.22
N ILE A 247 -15.87 5.63 5.38
CA ILE A 247 -14.92 5.05 6.34
C ILE A 247 -15.57 4.91 7.72
N LYS A 248 -15.12 3.89 8.46
CA LYS A 248 -15.46 3.70 9.88
C LYS A 248 -14.36 4.28 10.74
N VAL A 249 -14.74 4.88 11.85
CA VAL A 249 -13.79 5.48 12.80
C VAL A 249 -14.14 5.07 14.22
N GLN A 250 -13.11 4.82 15.02
CA GLN A 250 -13.20 4.66 16.46
C GLN A 250 -12.27 5.67 17.10
N ILE A 251 -12.74 6.30 18.18
CA ILE A 251 -11.99 7.33 18.90
C ILE A 251 -11.81 6.87 20.33
N SER A 252 -10.58 6.91 20.82
CA SER A 252 -10.26 6.67 22.23
C SER A 252 -9.30 7.74 22.75
N PRO A 253 -9.26 7.99 24.06
CA PRO A 253 -8.25 8.88 24.64
C PRO A 253 -6.84 8.35 24.37
N LEU A 254 -5.91 9.25 24.11
CA LEU A 254 -4.48 9.00 24.07
C LEU A 254 -3.84 9.74 25.24
N ALA A 255 -3.36 8.99 26.22
CA ALA A 255 -2.58 9.53 27.32
C ALA A 255 -1.12 9.67 26.89
N GLY A 256 -0.49 10.79 27.27
CA GLY A 256 0.95 10.98 27.12
C GLY A 256 1.77 9.95 27.90
N ASN A 257 3.04 9.79 27.51
CA ASN A 257 3.94 8.78 28.06
C ASN A 257 4.26 8.97 29.55
N ASP A 258 3.99 10.16 30.10
CA ASP A 258 4.24 10.51 31.50
C ASP A 258 3.16 11.46 32.03
N ALA A 259 2.88 11.39 33.34
CA ALA A 259 1.95 12.30 34.02
C ALA A 259 2.37 13.79 33.91
N ALA A 260 3.64 14.07 33.57
CA ALA A 260 4.17 15.40 33.28
C ALA A 260 4.06 15.82 31.81
N ALA A 261 3.75 14.91 30.88
CA ALA A 261 3.68 15.15 29.44
C ALA A 261 2.26 15.51 28.96
N VAL A 262 1.56 16.38 29.71
CA VAL A 262 0.18 16.83 29.41
C VAL A 262 0.05 17.34 27.97
N GLU A 263 1.12 17.91 27.42
CA GLU A 263 1.21 18.44 26.07
C GLU A 263 1.06 17.37 24.96
N THR A 264 1.28 16.10 25.30
CA THR A 264 1.12 14.94 24.41
C THR A 264 -0.21 14.22 24.57
N ASN A 265 -1.10 14.70 25.45
CA ASN A 265 -2.46 14.18 25.54
C ASN A 265 -3.24 14.50 24.27
N GLY A 266 -4.09 13.57 23.86
CA GLY A 266 -4.88 13.74 22.65
C GLY A 266 -5.91 12.64 22.45
N LEU A 267 -6.30 12.48 21.20
CA LEU A 267 -7.24 11.49 20.73
C LEU A 267 -6.53 10.48 19.83
N TRP A 268 -6.83 9.20 20.01
CA TRP A 268 -6.48 8.14 19.08
C TRP A 268 -7.65 7.94 18.11
N LEU A 269 -7.43 8.21 16.83
CA LEU A 269 -8.37 8.00 15.75
C LEU A 269 -7.98 6.72 14.98
N GLU A 270 -8.67 5.63 15.28
CA GLU A 270 -8.53 4.38 14.54
C GLU A 270 -9.50 4.38 13.34
N VAL A 271 -8.96 4.29 12.12
CA VAL A 271 -9.74 4.30 10.88
C VAL A 271 -9.76 2.91 10.26
N GLN A 272 -10.97 2.46 9.92
CA GLN A 272 -11.21 1.16 9.30
C GLN A 272 -11.92 1.34 7.96
N LEU A 273 -11.37 0.71 6.92
CA LEU A 273 -11.95 0.69 5.58
C LEU A 273 -12.98 -0.44 5.49
N PRO A 274 -14.26 -0.16 5.15
CA PRO A 274 -15.24 -1.20 4.86
C PRO A 274 -14.72 -2.11 3.74
N GLY A 275 -14.66 -3.42 3.98
CA GLY A 275 -14.13 -4.38 2.99
C GLY A 275 -12.61 -4.33 2.79
N GLY A 276 -11.87 -3.54 3.58
CA GLY A 276 -10.40 -3.47 3.52
C GLY A 276 -9.82 -2.71 2.33
N LEU A 277 -10.67 -2.17 1.47
CA LEU A 277 -10.28 -1.41 0.28
C LEU A 277 -11.06 -0.09 0.19
N PHE A 278 -10.43 0.93 -0.37
CA PHE A 278 -11.03 2.24 -0.55
C PHE A 278 -10.41 2.91 -1.79
N GLU A 279 -11.26 3.36 -2.71
CA GLU A 279 -10.84 4.02 -3.95
C GLU A 279 -10.57 5.52 -3.76
N PRO A 280 -9.65 6.11 -4.54
CA PRO A 280 -9.48 7.55 -4.56
C PRO A 280 -10.78 8.25 -4.92
N GLY A 281 -11.17 9.23 -4.11
CA GLY A 281 -12.43 9.94 -4.25
C GLY A 281 -12.79 10.70 -2.98
N GLN A 282 -14.03 11.15 -2.87
CA GLN A 282 -14.48 11.90 -1.70
C GLN A 282 -14.40 11.04 -0.42
N VAL A 283 -13.74 11.55 0.62
CA VAL A 283 -13.68 10.88 1.92
C VAL A 283 -14.76 11.44 2.83
N LEU A 284 -15.67 10.57 3.29
CA LEU A 284 -16.82 10.91 4.12
C LEU A 284 -16.67 10.28 5.51
N MET A 285 -16.46 11.12 6.51
CA MET A 285 -16.34 10.72 7.91
C MET A 285 -17.65 10.96 8.67
N PRO A 286 -17.99 10.13 9.66
CA PRO A 286 -19.09 10.46 10.57
C PRO A 286 -18.75 11.73 11.37
N ALA A 287 -19.74 12.60 11.53
CA ALA A 287 -19.61 13.84 12.29
C ALA A 287 -19.57 13.54 13.80
N VAL A 288 -18.39 13.25 14.32
CA VAL A 288 -18.15 12.99 15.75
C VAL A 288 -16.96 13.78 16.32
N MET A 289 -16.42 14.71 15.53
CA MET A 289 -15.14 15.37 15.82
C MET A 289 -15.36 16.84 16.17
N GLY A 290 -14.97 17.22 17.38
CA GLY A 290 -14.70 18.60 17.82
C GLY A 290 -13.44 18.62 18.68
N GLY A 291 -13.06 19.80 19.17
CA GLY A 291 -11.93 19.98 20.10
C GLY A 291 -10.61 20.36 19.42
N ILE A 292 -9.71 20.91 20.24
CA ILE A 292 -8.37 21.36 19.84
C ILE A 292 -7.26 20.39 20.30
N GLU A 293 -7.60 19.28 20.96
CA GLU A 293 -6.58 18.38 21.49
C GLU A 293 -5.69 17.82 20.37
N GLY A 294 -4.55 17.25 20.76
CA GLY A 294 -3.73 16.47 19.85
C GLY A 294 -4.47 15.29 19.26
N MET A 295 -4.02 14.78 18.11
CA MET A 295 -4.64 13.60 17.51
C MET A 295 -3.65 12.69 16.80
N ALA A 296 -3.65 11.41 17.18
CA ALA A 296 -2.96 10.33 16.49
C ALA A 296 -3.90 9.64 15.51
N ILE A 297 -3.49 9.50 14.25
CA ILE A 297 -4.24 8.79 13.21
C ILE A 297 -3.61 7.40 13.04
N SER A 298 -4.44 6.36 13.14
CA SER A 298 -4.06 4.96 13.01
C SER A 298 -5.00 4.22 12.06
N GLY A 299 -4.52 3.14 11.47
CA GLY A 299 -5.31 2.23 10.64
C GLY A 299 -4.55 1.61 9.48
N LYS A 300 -5.18 0.64 8.82
CA LYS A 300 -4.69 0.05 7.56
C LYS A 300 -5.18 0.91 6.38
N LEU A 301 -4.48 2.01 6.13
CA LEU A 301 -4.85 3.00 5.11
C LEU A 301 -3.74 3.17 4.06
N PRO A 302 -4.08 3.52 2.80
CA PRO A 302 -3.09 3.95 1.83
C PRO A 302 -2.48 5.31 2.21
N ARG A 303 -1.27 5.60 1.70
CA ARG A 303 -0.51 6.82 2.01
C ARG A 303 -1.30 8.10 1.75
N TRP A 304 -2.02 8.15 0.63
CA TRP A 304 -2.81 9.31 0.25
C TRP A 304 -3.99 9.57 1.21
N LEU A 305 -4.52 8.54 1.89
CA LEU A 305 -5.61 8.70 2.85
C LEU A 305 -5.09 9.19 4.20
N PHE A 306 -3.90 8.75 4.63
CA PHE A 306 -3.21 9.36 5.76
C PHE A 306 -2.93 10.85 5.50
N ALA A 307 -2.47 11.20 4.29
CA ALA A 307 -2.28 12.60 3.88
C ALA A 307 -3.58 13.41 3.91
N ALA A 308 -4.69 12.87 3.41
CA ALA A 308 -5.99 13.52 3.42
C ALA A 308 -6.50 13.79 4.85
N LEU A 309 -6.43 12.79 5.73
CA LEU A 309 -6.83 12.93 7.12
C LEU A 309 -5.93 13.93 7.86
N ALA A 310 -4.61 13.84 7.71
CA ALA A 310 -3.69 14.77 8.34
C ALA A 310 -3.95 16.22 7.90
N ARG A 311 -4.15 16.45 6.59
CA ARG A 311 -4.52 17.77 6.06
C ARG A 311 -5.84 18.28 6.60
N LYS A 312 -6.84 17.42 6.76
CA LYS A 312 -8.15 17.79 7.30
C LYS A 312 -8.05 18.33 8.72
N PHE A 313 -7.27 17.67 9.56
CA PHE A 313 -7.25 17.96 10.99
C PHE A 313 -6.14 18.92 11.43
N ALA A 314 -5.06 19.07 10.65
CA ALA A 314 -3.95 19.96 10.99
C ALA A 314 -4.38 21.40 11.35
N PRO A 315 -5.30 22.07 10.63
CA PRO A 315 -5.68 23.45 10.96
C PRO A 315 -6.41 23.62 12.31
N GLU A 316 -7.05 22.56 12.82
CA GLU A 316 -7.94 22.64 13.99
C GLU A 316 -7.34 22.01 15.26
N ARG A 317 -6.25 21.25 15.14
CA ARG A 317 -5.68 20.44 16.24
C ARG A 317 -4.36 21.02 16.73
N ASN A 318 -4.08 20.87 18.03
CA ASN A 318 -2.79 21.28 18.62
C ASN A 318 -1.61 20.53 18.00
N TRP A 319 -1.80 19.25 17.66
CA TRP A 319 -0.83 18.48 16.89
C TRP A 319 -1.51 17.31 16.17
N ILE A 320 -0.89 16.85 15.08
CA ILE A 320 -1.27 15.65 14.35
C ILE A 320 -0.09 14.70 14.35
N GLY A 321 -0.37 13.45 14.71
CA GLY A 321 0.58 12.36 14.66
C GLY A 321 0.04 11.19 13.83
N ILE A 322 0.96 10.40 13.28
CA ILE A 322 0.63 9.18 12.53
C ILE A 322 1.21 7.99 13.29
N ASP A 323 0.39 6.98 13.59
CA ASP A 323 0.84 5.72 14.18
C ASP A 323 1.75 4.97 13.19
N ASP A 324 2.94 4.59 13.64
CA ASP A 324 3.81 3.65 12.94
C ASP A 324 3.98 2.37 13.79
N PRO A 325 3.21 1.32 13.48
CA PRO A 325 3.30 0.04 14.19
C PRO A 325 4.70 -0.60 14.17
N LYS A 326 5.55 -0.27 13.19
CA LYS A 326 6.91 -0.83 13.09
C LYS A 326 7.84 -0.24 14.15
N LEU A 327 7.61 1.03 14.50
CA LEU A 327 8.38 1.75 15.50
C LEU A 327 7.69 1.75 16.88
N ALA A 328 6.45 1.24 16.96
CA ALA A 328 5.61 1.26 18.16
C ALA A 328 5.41 2.69 18.72
N THR A 329 5.36 3.67 17.82
CA THR A 329 5.25 5.10 18.16
C THR A 329 4.29 5.83 17.24
N VAL A 330 3.68 6.89 17.76
CA VAL A 330 3.03 7.94 16.98
C VAL A 330 4.06 9.01 16.64
N ILE A 331 4.21 9.33 15.36
CA ILE A 331 5.16 10.33 14.87
C ILE A 331 4.43 11.62 14.58
N ILE A 332 4.84 12.72 15.21
CA ILE A 332 4.26 14.04 15.00
C ILE A 332 4.61 14.53 13.59
N VAL A 333 3.58 14.84 12.79
CA VAL A 333 3.71 15.36 11.42
C VAL A 333 3.28 16.82 11.32
N HIS A 334 2.61 17.36 12.34
CA HIS A 334 2.23 18.76 12.43
C HIS A 334 2.01 19.14 13.89
N SER A 335 2.36 20.37 14.25
CA SER A 335 2.03 20.91 15.56
C SER A 335 1.90 22.42 15.53
N ASN A 336 0.91 22.92 16.25
CA ASN A 336 0.72 24.31 16.64
C ASN A 336 1.27 24.57 18.07
N ASN A 337 1.77 23.53 18.74
CA ASN A 337 2.40 23.62 20.06
C ASN A 337 3.93 23.78 19.90
N PRO A 338 4.55 24.88 20.38
CA PRO A 338 5.99 25.11 20.26
C PRO A 338 6.88 24.03 20.90
N SER A 339 6.36 23.31 21.90
CA SER A 339 7.10 22.24 22.59
C SER A 339 7.12 20.91 21.82
N LEU A 340 6.21 20.75 20.84
CA LEU A 340 6.14 19.59 19.97
C LEU A 340 6.48 19.99 18.54
N ARG A 341 7.44 19.29 17.94
CA ARG A 341 7.89 19.56 16.58
C ARG A 341 7.62 18.35 15.69
N PRO A 342 7.40 18.57 14.38
CA PRO A 342 7.42 17.48 13.42
C PRO A 342 8.67 16.61 13.61
N GLY A 343 8.47 15.30 13.73
CA GLY A 343 9.51 14.32 14.01
C GLY A 343 9.63 13.89 15.47
N ASN A 344 8.99 14.58 16.41
CA ASN A 344 8.85 14.05 17.78
C ASN A 344 7.97 12.80 17.79
N VAL A 345 8.17 11.95 18.80
CA VAL A 345 7.49 10.65 18.92
C VAL A 345 6.75 10.54 20.26
N ILE A 346 5.58 9.90 20.23
CA ILE A 346 4.78 9.51 21.40
C ILE A 346 4.70 7.97 21.40
N LEU A 347 4.73 7.30 22.55
CA LEU A 347 4.62 5.85 22.58
C LEU A 347 3.20 5.43 22.26
N ARG A 348 3.08 4.27 21.61
CA ARG A 348 1.78 3.69 21.32
C ARG A 348 1.10 3.19 22.62
N PRO A 349 -0.21 3.42 22.81
CA PRO A 349 -0.95 2.83 23.93
C PRO A 349 -0.77 1.31 24.01
N GLY A 350 -0.52 0.78 25.22
CA GLY A 350 -0.40 -0.65 25.47
C GLY A 350 0.94 -1.30 25.07
N THR A 351 2.00 -0.50 24.88
CA THR A 351 3.36 -1.00 24.55
C THR A 351 4.39 -0.85 25.68
N ALA A 352 3.92 -0.65 26.93
CA ALA A 352 4.76 -0.62 28.13
C ALA A 352 5.00 -2.01 28.72
#